data_AF-K2BTD4-F1
#
_entry.id   AF-K2BTD4-F1
#
_cell.length_a   1.000
_cell.length_b   1.000
_cell.length_c   1.000
_cell.angle_alpha   90.00
_cell.angle_beta   90.00
_cell.angle_gamma   90.00
#
_symmetry.space_group_name_H-M   'P 1'
#
loop_
_entity.id
_entity.type
_entity.pdbx_description
1 polymer ?
#
loop_
_entity_poly.entity_id
_entity_poly.type
_entity_poly.pdbx_seq_one_letter_code
_entity_poly.pdbx_strand_id
1 'polypeptide(L)'
;PTNAKIFSIWQSGTGLEHAILAYELLPRVSNMGCVSFGKPESAGDVWTCPVNNEQLKIMLSHFDYLLLAYSNSALFQQYQAVLPNLRQQKPLLTYQICKRNSFDSFNSKNCQLMTERAYLFKIIVQNKNIYFKNIGATHASL
;
A
#
# COMPACT_ATOMS: atom_id res chain seq x y z
N PRO A 1 5.64 16.97 3.09
CA PRO A 1 6.82 17.76 2.68
C PRO A 1 7.25 17.42 1.25
N THR A 2 7.99 18.30 0.57
CA THR A 2 8.42 18.10 -0.84
C THR A 2 9.42 16.95 -1.00
N ASN A 3 10.27 16.70 -0.01
CA ASN A 3 11.28 15.62 -0.04
C ASN A 3 10.86 14.37 0.73
N ALA A 4 9.57 14.23 1.04
CA ALA A 4 9.07 13.09 1.79
C ALA A 4 9.23 11.79 1.01
N LYS A 5 9.59 10.71 1.70
CA LYS A 5 9.65 9.36 1.15
C LYS A 5 8.36 8.62 1.48
N ILE A 6 7.68 8.08 0.47
CA ILE A 6 6.37 7.41 0.62
C ILE A 6 6.52 5.94 0.24
N PHE A 7 6.33 5.05 1.21
CA PHE A 7 6.25 3.62 0.98
C PHE A 7 4.81 3.27 0.59
N SER A 8 4.59 2.74 -0.60
CA SER A 8 3.30 2.27 -1.05
C SER A 8 3.18 0.75 -0.91
N ILE A 9 2.05 0.31 -0.40
CA ILE A 9 1.62 -1.08 -0.45
C ILE A 9 0.38 -1.15 -1.34
N TRP A 10 0.38 -2.08 -2.29
CA TRP A 10 -0.73 -2.42 -3.17
C TRP A 10 -0.65 -3.92 -3.46
N GLN A 11 -1.53 -4.72 -2.87
CA GLN A 11 -1.49 -6.18 -2.99
C GLN A 11 -1.96 -6.66 -4.35
N SER A 12 -1.49 -7.81 -4.83
CA SER A 12 -2.12 -8.55 -5.93
C SER A 12 -2.29 -7.80 -7.26
N GLY A 13 -1.59 -6.68 -7.46
CA GLY A 13 -1.67 -5.83 -8.65
C GLY A 13 -0.78 -6.32 -9.80
N THR A 14 -1.00 -5.78 -11.00
CA THR A 14 -0.14 -6.08 -12.17
C THR A 14 1.11 -5.19 -12.22
N GLY A 15 1.14 -4.15 -11.38
CA GLY A 15 2.22 -3.16 -11.31
C GLY A 15 1.95 -1.90 -12.11
N LEU A 16 0.90 -1.87 -12.93
CA LEU A 16 0.47 -0.63 -13.59
C LEU A 16 0.08 0.43 -12.57
N GLU A 17 -0.58 0.01 -11.49
CA GLU A 17 -1.01 0.84 -10.37
C GLU A 17 0.20 1.44 -9.65
N HIS A 18 1.24 0.62 -9.48
CA HIS A 18 2.51 1.08 -8.94
C HIS A 18 3.17 2.12 -9.85
N ALA A 19 3.22 1.88 -11.16
CA ALA A 19 3.82 2.82 -12.11
C ALA A 19 3.09 4.17 -12.14
N ILE A 20 1.75 4.14 -12.20
CA ILE A 20 0.91 5.35 -12.14
C ILE A 20 1.16 6.08 -10.82
N LEU A 21 1.10 5.37 -9.69
CA LEU A 21 1.29 5.97 -8.38
C LEU A 21 2.71 6.55 -8.23
N ALA A 22 3.74 5.86 -8.71
CA ALA A 22 5.11 6.36 -8.66
C ALA A 22 5.27 7.67 -9.45
N TYR A 23 4.61 7.79 -10.60
CA TYR A 23 4.59 9.01 -11.41
C TYR A 23 3.87 10.15 -10.68
N GLU A 24 2.67 9.90 -10.14
CA GLU A 24 1.87 10.89 -9.39
C GLU A 24 2.56 11.36 -8.10
N LEU A 25 3.46 10.55 -7.54
CA LEU A 25 4.20 10.93 -6.35
C LEU A 25 5.39 11.85 -6.65
N LEU A 26 5.82 12.03 -7.90
CA LEU A 26 6.94 12.91 -8.23
C LEU A 26 6.71 14.36 -7.72
N PRO A 27 7.76 15.04 -7.23
CA PRO A 27 9.17 14.61 -7.16
C PRO A 27 9.51 13.77 -5.91
N ARG A 28 8.51 13.30 -5.15
CA ARG A 28 8.74 12.49 -3.94
C ARG A 28 9.29 11.12 -4.30
N VAL A 29 10.06 10.55 -3.38
CA VAL A 29 10.63 9.21 -3.55
C VAL A 29 9.60 8.16 -3.12
N SER A 30 9.38 7.17 -3.97
CA SER A 30 8.59 5.98 -3.66
C SER A 30 9.43 4.71 -3.75
N ASN A 31 8.95 3.61 -3.19
CA ASN A 31 9.55 2.29 -3.32
C ASN A 31 9.38 1.77 -4.76
N MET A 32 10.43 1.86 -5.58
CA MET A 32 10.47 1.38 -6.98
C MET A 32 10.56 -0.16 -7.13
N GLY A 33 10.35 -0.91 -6.05
CA GLY A 33 10.53 -2.36 -5.99
C GLY A 33 9.30 -3.07 -5.45
N CYS A 34 9.43 -3.72 -4.30
CA CYS A 34 8.33 -4.44 -3.65
C CYS A 34 7.18 -3.50 -3.29
N VAL A 35 6.01 -3.73 -3.90
CA VAL A 35 4.75 -3.04 -3.59
C VAL A 35 3.68 -3.98 -3.04
N SER A 36 3.82 -5.28 -3.34
CA SER A 36 3.02 -6.35 -2.77
C SER A 36 3.92 -7.26 -1.93
N PHE A 37 3.33 -7.97 -0.98
CA PHE A 37 4.08 -8.65 0.09
C PHE A 37 3.41 -9.95 0.47
N GLY A 38 4.21 -11.00 0.63
CA GLY A 38 3.73 -12.33 0.99
C GLY A 38 3.82 -13.29 -0.19
N LYS A 39 2.76 -14.06 -0.41
CA LYS A 39 2.67 -15.01 -1.54
C LYS A 39 1.88 -14.37 -2.68
N PRO A 40 2.36 -14.46 -3.93
CA PRO A 40 1.59 -14.00 -5.09
C PRO A 40 0.20 -14.64 -5.14
N GLU A 41 -0.84 -13.83 -5.34
CA GLU A 41 -2.23 -14.30 -5.37
C GLU A 41 -2.72 -14.69 -6.78
N SER A 42 -1.98 -14.29 -7.82
CA SER A 42 -2.31 -14.61 -9.21
C SER A 42 -1.06 -14.62 -10.10
N ALA A 43 -1.19 -15.11 -11.34
CA ALA A 43 -0.11 -15.03 -12.33
C ALA A 43 0.27 -13.58 -12.71
N GLY A 44 -0.65 -12.63 -12.52
CA GLY A 44 -0.39 -11.21 -12.77
C GLY A 44 0.31 -10.50 -11.62
N ASP A 45 0.41 -11.14 -10.45
CA ASP A 45 0.98 -10.58 -9.22
C ASP A 45 2.51 -10.70 -9.20
N VAL A 46 3.16 -10.02 -10.15
CA VAL A 46 4.61 -10.15 -10.41
C VAL A 46 5.47 -9.27 -9.51
N TRP A 47 4.87 -8.38 -8.72
CA TRP A 47 5.56 -7.44 -7.83
C TRP A 47 5.47 -7.82 -6.34
N THR A 48 4.93 -9.02 -6.05
CA THR A 48 4.91 -9.55 -4.69
C THR A 48 6.29 -10.03 -4.26
N CYS A 49 6.78 -9.47 -3.16
CA CYS A 49 8.03 -9.90 -2.56
C CYS A 49 7.80 -10.85 -1.36
N PRO A 50 8.48 -12.00 -1.33
CA PRO A 50 8.43 -12.94 -0.22
C PRO A 50 9.38 -12.49 0.90
N VAL A 51 9.03 -11.41 1.60
CA VAL A 51 9.82 -10.89 2.73
C VAL A 51 9.26 -11.39 4.06
N ASN A 52 10.06 -11.38 5.11
CA ASN A 52 9.61 -11.61 6.47
C ASN A 52 9.29 -10.28 7.20
N ASN A 53 8.78 -10.38 8.43
CA ASN A 53 8.44 -9.22 9.26
C ASN A 53 9.64 -8.28 9.46
N GLU A 54 10.83 -8.79 9.78
CA GLU A 54 12.02 -7.95 10.00
C GLU A 54 12.45 -7.21 8.73
N GLN A 55 12.41 -7.87 7.58
CA GLN A 55 12.71 -7.23 6.29
C GLN A 55 11.70 -6.13 5.95
N LEU A 56 10.40 -6.39 6.11
CA LEU A 56 9.36 -5.37 5.90
C LEU A 56 9.53 -4.18 6.85
N LYS A 57 9.88 -4.45 8.11
CA LYS A 57 10.16 -3.43 9.11
C LYS A 57 11.35 -2.56 8.70
N ILE A 58 12.46 -3.17 8.27
CA ILE A 58 13.63 -2.43 7.76
C ILE A 58 13.23 -1.56 6.57
N MET A 59 12.49 -2.12 5.61
CA MET A 59 12.00 -1.38 4.44
C MET A 59 11.18 -0.15 4.86
N LEU A 60 10.16 -0.33 5.71
CA LEU A 60 9.31 0.76 6.20
C LEU A 60 10.09 1.83 6.97
N SER A 61 11.14 1.45 7.70
CA SER A 61 11.94 2.37 8.51
C SER A 61 12.70 3.44 7.70
N HIS A 62 12.86 3.22 6.39
CA HIS A 62 13.55 4.16 5.50
C HIS A 62 12.62 5.21 4.87
N PHE A 63 11.33 5.19 5.20
CA PHE A 63 10.30 6.05 4.62
C PHE A 63 9.61 6.91 5.69
N ASP A 64 9.10 8.07 5.27
CA ASP A 64 8.40 9.00 6.16
C ASP A 64 6.91 8.65 6.29
N TYR A 65 6.34 8.08 5.23
CA TYR A 65 4.92 7.76 5.15
C TYR A 65 4.67 6.37 4.59
N LEU A 66 3.59 5.74 5.04
CA LEU A 66 3.01 4.54 4.47
C LEU A 66 1.70 4.92 3.77
N LEU A 67 1.66 4.77 2.44
CA LEU A 67 0.45 4.77 1.65
C LEU A 67 -0.01 3.31 1.49
N LEU A 68 -1.02 2.94 2.26
CA LEU A 68 -1.65 1.64 2.20
C LEU A 68 -2.85 1.74 1.25
N ALA A 69 -2.64 1.34 0.00
CA ALA A 69 -3.68 1.11 -0.98
C ALA A 69 -3.92 -0.40 -1.13
N TYR A 70 -5.02 -0.76 -1.77
CA TYR A 70 -5.53 -2.11 -1.99
C TYR A 70 -4.88 -3.22 -1.12
N SER A 71 -5.45 -3.47 0.06
CA SER A 71 -4.87 -4.37 1.06
C SER A 71 -5.87 -5.45 1.52
N ASN A 72 -5.43 -6.70 1.48
CA ASN A 72 -6.23 -7.89 1.81
C ASN A 72 -5.98 -8.35 3.26
N SER A 73 -6.75 -9.33 3.74
CA SER A 73 -6.57 -9.91 5.07
C SER A 73 -5.27 -10.70 5.21
N ALA A 74 -4.78 -11.32 4.13
CA ALA A 74 -3.56 -12.13 4.13
C ALA A 74 -2.33 -11.29 4.53
N LEU A 75 -2.21 -10.06 4.00
CA LEU A 75 -1.16 -9.12 4.39
C LEU A 75 -1.13 -8.92 5.91
N PHE A 76 -2.28 -8.59 6.53
CA PHE A 76 -2.30 -8.33 7.97
C PHE A 76 -2.08 -9.58 8.81
N GLN A 77 -2.57 -10.74 8.36
CA GLN A 77 -2.33 -12.00 9.05
C GLN A 77 -0.83 -12.36 9.07
N GLN A 78 -0.15 -12.20 7.94
CA GLN A 78 1.28 -12.52 7.81
C GLN A 78 2.18 -11.49 8.53
N TYR A 79 1.84 -10.21 8.43
CA TYR A 79 2.70 -9.12 8.90
C TYR A 79 2.19 -8.41 10.16
N GLN A 80 1.29 -9.01 10.93
CA GLN A 80 0.67 -8.39 12.12
C GLN A 80 1.67 -7.79 13.13
N ALA A 81 2.88 -8.35 13.22
CA ALA A 81 3.93 -7.87 14.12
C ALA A 81 4.48 -6.49 13.72
N VAL A 82 4.34 -6.10 12.46
CA VAL A 82 4.86 -4.85 11.90
C VAL A 82 3.74 -3.97 11.36
N LEU A 83 2.73 -4.57 10.73
CA LEU A 83 1.52 -3.94 10.21
C LEU A 83 0.32 -4.45 11.00
N PRO A 84 -0.06 -3.81 12.12
CA PRO A 84 -1.35 -4.10 12.75
C PRO A 84 -2.48 -3.83 11.73
N ASN A 85 -3.71 -4.29 12.01
CA ASN A 85 -4.81 -4.07 11.08
C ASN A 85 -5.20 -2.57 11.00
N LEU A 86 -4.53 -1.85 10.10
CA LEU A 86 -4.67 -0.41 9.91
C LEU A 86 -5.97 -0.01 9.19
N ARG A 87 -6.72 -0.98 8.63
CA ARG A 87 -7.94 -0.71 7.85
C ARG A 87 -9.12 -0.20 8.68
N GLN A 88 -9.05 -0.29 10.01
CA GLN A 88 -10.06 0.24 10.92
C GLN A 88 -10.02 1.77 11.07
N GLN A 89 -9.00 2.43 10.51
CA GLN A 89 -8.80 3.87 10.64
C GLN A 89 -9.58 4.67 9.59
N LYS A 90 -9.59 6.01 9.68
CA LYS A 90 -10.23 6.86 8.66
C LYS A 90 -9.44 6.76 7.33
N PRO A 91 -10.09 6.49 6.18
CA PRO A 91 -9.41 6.49 4.89
C PRO A 91 -8.98 7.91 4.49
N LEU A 92 -7.90 7.98 3.71
CA LEU A 92 -7.53 9.19 2.97
C LEU A 92 -8.55 9.42 1.84
N LEU A 93 -8.86 8.38 1.08
CA LEU A 93 -9.84 8.43 0.00
C LEU A 93 -10.48 7.06 -0.23
N THR A 94 -11.57 7.07 -0.98
CA THR A 94 -12.22 5.88 -1.54
C THR A 94 -12.09 5.91 -3.06
N TYR A 95 -11.88 4.75 -3.66
CA TYR A 95 -11.75 4.61 -5.11
C TYR A 95 -12.40 3.31 -5.55
N GLN A 96 -12.74 3.24 -6.82
CA GLN A 96 -13.32 2.03 -7.41
C GLN A 96 -12.24 1.26 -8.14
N ILE A 97 -12.20 -0.06 -7.92
CA ILE A 97 -11.37 -0.97 -8.70
C ILE A 97 -12.22 -2.10 -9.25
N CYS A 98 -11.77 -2.61 -10.38
CA CYS A 98 -12.35 -3.70 -11.11
C CYS A 98 -11.72 -5.01 -10.61
N LYS A 99 -12.57 -5.92 -10.12
CA LYS A 99 -12.17 -7.21 -9.53
C LYS A 99 -12.93 -8.39 -10.11
N ARG A 100 -12.28 -9.56 -10.11
CA ARG A 100 -12.93 -10.87 -10.22
C ARG A 100 -12.60 -11.70 -8.97
N ASN A 101 -11.76 -12.72 -9.11
CA ASN A 101 -11.21 -13.50 -7.98
C ASN A 101 -10.01 -12.80 -7.31
N SER A 102 -9.38 -11.87 -8.03
CA SER A 102 -8.27 -11.00 -7.61
C SER A 102 -8.44 -9.63 -8.27
N PHE A 103 -7.47 -8.74 -8.08
CA PHE A 103 -7.39 -7.49 -8.85
C PHE A 103 -7.35 -7.79 -10.36
N ASP A 104 -8.08 -6.99 -11.14
CA ASP A 104 -8.29 -7.24 -12.57
C ASP A 104 -8.21 -5.95 -13.41
N SER A 105 -7.14 -5.17 -13.18
CA SER A 105 -6.79 -3.93 -13.90
C SER A 105 -7.95 -2.93 -14.02
N PHE A 106 -7.80 -1.88 -14.81
CA PHE A 106 -8.76 -0.77 -14.88
C PHE A 106 -9.85 -0.94 -15.96
N ASN A 107 -9.76 -1.97 -16.83
CA ASN A 107 -10.59 -2.02 -18.05
C ASN A 107 -10.97 -3.44 -18.52
N SER A 108 -11.16 -4.36 -17.58
CA SER A 108 -11.56 -5.73 -17.89
C SER A 108 -13.04 -5.84 -18.25
N LYS A 109 -13.34 -6.45 -19.40
CA LYS A 109 -14.71 -6.82 -19.78
C LYS A 109 -15.14 -7.98 -18.86
N ASN A 110 -16.10 -7.75 -17.97
CA ASN A 110 -16.69 -8.69 -16.98
C ASN A 110 -16.11 -8.67 -15.55
N CYS A 111 -15.48 -7.58 -15.11
CA CYS A 111 -15.18 -7.42 -13.69
C CYS A 111 -16.33 -6.77 -12.91
N GLN A 112 -16.31 -6.97 -11.60
CA GLN A 112 -17.16 -6.28 -10.65
C GLN A 112 -16.43 -5.04 -10.11
N LEU A 113 -17.08 -3.89 -10.19
CA LEU A 113 -16.60 -2.67 -9.55
C LEU A 113 -16.76 -2.80 -8.03
N MET A 114 -15.66 -2.68 -7.31
CA MET A 114 -15.59 -2.72 -5.86
C MET A 114 -15.02 -1.41 -5.33
N THR A 115 -15.65 -0.87 -4.29
CA THR A 115 -15.12 0.28 -3.56
C THR A 115 -14.02 -0.17 -2.61
N GLU A 116 -12.83 0.40 -2.79
CA GLU A 116 -11.69 0.25 -1.92
C GLU A 116 -11.35 1.54 -1.17
N ARG A 117 -10.50 1.39 -0.16
CA ARG A 117 -10.04 2.49 0.69
C ARG A 117 -8.53 2.57 0.63
N ALA A 118 -8.02 3.79 0.49
CA ALA A 118 -6.61 4.09 0.64
C ALA A 118 -6.39 4.84 1.95
N TYR A 119 -5.27 4.57 2.61
CA TYR A 119 -4.93 5.12 3.90
C TYR A 119 -3.52 5.68 3.86
N LEU A 120 -3.31 6.79 4.55
CA LEU A 120 -1.99 7.41 4.64
C LEU A 120 -1.61 7.55 6.11
N PHE A 121 -0.42 7.06 6.44
CA PHE A 121 0.13 7.08 7.78
C PHE A 121 1.49 7.75 7.78
N LYS A 122 1.76 8.58 8.78
CA LYS A 122 3.12 8.95 9.11
C LYS A 122 3.78 7.78 9.84
N ILE A 123 4.95 7.37 9.36
CA ILE A 123 5.77 6.34 9.99
C ILE A 123 6.54 7.00 11.12
N ILE A 124 6.50 6.38 12.30
CA ILE A 124 7.23 6.83 13.49
C ILE A 124 8.12 5.68 13.93
N VAL A 125 9.44 5.91 13.92
CA VAL A 125 10.44 4.93 14.38
C VAL A 125 10.93 5.35 15.76
N GLN A 126 10.73 4.50 16.77
CA GLN A 126 11.17 4.72 18.15
C GLN A 126 11.69 3.43 18.76
N ASN A 127 12.88 3.44 19.36
CA ASN A 127 13.49 2.26 20.00
C ASN A 127 13.49 1.01 19.12
N LYS A 128 13.81 1.17 17.83
CA LYS A 128 13.76 0.12 16.79
C LYS A 128 12.36 -0.48 16.56
N ASN A 129 11.28 0.13 17.04
CA ASN A 129 9.91 -0.23 16.74
C ASN A 129 9.28 0.76 15.76
N ILE A 130 8.25 0.31 15.03
CA ILE A 130 7.54 1.11 14.05
C ILE A 130 6.10 1.32 14.52
N TYR A 131 5.65 2.56 14.43
CA TYR A 131 4.29 2.99 14.74
C TYR A 131 3.73 3.79 13.57
N PHE A 132 2.40 3.80 13.45
CA PHE A 132 1.69 4.47 12.36
C PHE A 132 0.72 5.49 12.94
N LYS A 133 0.94 6.77 12.64
CA LYS A 133 -0.04 7.82 12.91
C LYS A 133 -0.88 8.03 11.67
N ASN A 134 -2.17 7.69 11.71
CA ASN A 134 -3.08 8.00 10.61
C ASN A 134 -3.12 9.52 10.40
N ILE A 135 -2.90 9.96 9.18
CA ILE A 135 -2.95 11.40 8.84
C ILE A 135 -4.18 11.78 8.01
N GLY A 136 -4.99 10.79 7.59
CA GLY A 136 -6.33 10.90 7.04
C GLY A 136 -6.52 11.97 5.96
N ALA A 137 -7.77 12.20 5.57
CA ALA A 137 -8.16 13.46 4.93
C ALA A 137 -8.32 14.53 6.02
N THR A 138 -7.20 15.08 6.48
CA THR A 138 -7.20 16.38 7.17
C THR A 138 -6.63 17.39 6.18
N HIS A 139 -7.55 18.14 5.54
CA HIS A 139 -7.33 19.20 4.55
C HIS A 139 -6.64 18.78 3.24
N ALA A 140 -7.43 18.51 2.22
CA ALA A 140 -7.04 18.68 0.83
C ALA A 140 -8.26 19.16 0.03
N SER A 141 -8.62 20.42 0.23
CA SER A 141 -9.09 21.21 -0.91
C SER A 141 -7.87 21.31 -1.82
N LEU A 142 -7.91 20.64 -2.96
CA LEU A 142 -7.00 20.90 -4.08
C LEU A 142 -7.24 22.32 -4.59
#